data_AF-A0A7C4DGZ9-F1
#
_entry.id   AF-A0A7C4DGZ9-F1
#
_cell.length_a   1.000
_cell.length_b   1.000
_cell.length_c   1.000
_cell.angle_alpha   90.00
_cell.angle_beta   90.00
_cell.angle_gamma   90.00
#
_symmetry.space_group_name_H-M   'P 1'
#
loop_
_entity.id
_entity.type
_entity.pdbx_description
1 polymer ?
#
loop_
_entity_poly.entity_id
_entity_poly.type
_entity_poly.pdbx_seq_one_letter_code
_entity_poly.pdbx_strand_id
1 'polypeptide(L)'
;MEDAGMSMVERRNSTRQPVQSEMEFIFYLDAFKAKTVDLSETGIRFETDSPIIIRLQVNQGGKPTVRDAQLVWAQKGQDGKMTYGFEFIPDLE
;
A
#
# COMPACT_ATOMS: atom_id res chain seq x y z
N MET A 1 10.15 11.67 -39.66
CA MET A 1 10.72 11.19 -38.39
C MET A 1 9.55 11.11 -37.44
N GLU A 2 9.02 9.90 -37.25
CA GLU A 2 7.83 9.66 -36.44
C GLU A 2 8.23 9.56 -34.96
N ASP A 3 7.52 10.32 -34.13
CA ASP A 3 7.64 10.35 -32.68
C ASP A 3 6.97 9.09 -32.11
N ALA A 4 7.78 8.15 -31.62
CA ALA A 4 7.30 6.93 -31.00
C ALA A 4 6.81 7.22 -29.58
N GLY A 5 5.59 7.72 -29.47
CA GLY A 5 4.85 7.82 -28.22
C GLY A 5 4.62 6.43 -27.63
N MET A 6 5.51 6.00 -26.72
CA MET A 6 5.26 4.86 -25.84
C MET A 6 4.08 5.22 -24.92
N SER A 7 2.87 4.75 -25.27
CA SER A 7 1.74 4.83 -24.35
C SER A 7 2.04 3.95 -23.14
N MET A 8 2.25 4.55 -21.97
CA MET A 8 2.18 3.83 -20.70
C MET A 8 0.81 3.16 -20.64
N VAL A 9 0.77 1.83 -20.77
CA VAL A 9 -0.45 1.05 -20.55
C VAL A 9 -0.90 1.32 -19.12
N GLU A 10 -2.01 2.03 -18.96
CA GLU A 10 -2.65 2.26 -17.66
C GLU A 10 -3.10 0.90 -17.12
N ARG A 11 -2.44 0.43 -16.05
CA ARG A 11 -2.68 -0.89 -15.43
C ARG A 11 -3.70 -0.82 -14.29
N ARG A 12 -4.21 0.37 -13.96
CA ARG A 12 -5.18 0.53 -12.88
C ARG A 12 -6.54 -0.04 -13.30
N ASN A 13 -7.11 -0.87 -12.43
CA ASN A 13 -8.46 -1.41 -12.57
C ASN A 13 -9.57 -0.42 -12.14
N SER A 14 -9.20 0.77 -11.65
CA SER A 14 -10.12 1.77 -11.11
C SER A 14 -9.53 3.20 -11.15
N THR A 15 -10.42 4.20 -11.29
CA THR A 15 -10.06 5.62 -11.29
C THR A 15 -9.67 6.08 -9.89
N ARG A 16 -8.52 6.76 -9.77
CA ARG A 16 -8.08 7.41 -8.51
C ARG A 16 -8.44 8.89 -8.55
N GLN A 17 -9.00 9.40 -7.47
CA GLN A 17 -9.22 10.84 -7.28
C GLN A 17 -8.14 11.41 -6.37
N PRO A 18 -7.49 12.53 -6.71
CA PRO A 18 -6.58 13.21 -5.80
C PRO A 18 -7.37 13.73 -4.60
N VAL A 19 -6.99 13.31 -3.39
CA VAL A 19 -7.60 13.74 -2.13
C VAL A 19 -6.50 14.18 -1.18
N GLN A 20 -6.67 15.35 -0.56
CA GLN A 20 -5.85 15.79 0.57
C GLN A 20 -6.60 15.45 1.85
N SER A 21 -6.12 14.46 2.60
CA SER A 21 -6.75 13.97 3.83
C SER A 21 -5.67 13.49 4.79
N GLU A 22 -5.92 13.69 6.08
CA GLU A 22 -5.12 13.08 7.14
C GLU A 22 -5.48 11.59 7.28
N MET A 23 -4.45 10.75 7.37
CA MET A 23 -4.58 9.30 7.46
C MET A 23 -3.69 8.80 8.60
N GLU A 24 -4.25 7.92 9.42
CA GLU A 24 -3.52 7.21 10.48
C GLU A 24 -3.42 5.72 10.14
N PHE A 25 -2.24 5.15 10.37
CA PHE A 25 -1.98 3.72 10.27
C PHE A 25 -2.04 3.10 11.66
N ILE A 26 -2.98 2.18 11.88
CA ILE A 26 -3.08 1.47 13.15
C ILE A 26 -2.54 0.05 12.94
N PHE A 27 -1.34 -0.19 13.48
CA PHE A 27 -0.74 -1.52 13.49
C PHE A 27 -1.27 -2.31 14.70
N TYR A 28 -2.34 -3.07 14.51
CA TYR A 28 -2.65 -4.18 15.42
C TYR A 28 -1.73 -5.33 15.03
N LEU A 29 -0.55 -5.41 15.66
CA LEU A 29 0.40 -6.50 15.41
C LEU A 29 -0.07 -7.77 16.12
N ASP A 30 -1.12 -8.40 15.59
CA ASP A 30 -1.19 -9.86 15.67
C ASP A 30 -0.07 -10.38 14.76
N ALA A 31 0.98 -10.93 15.37
CA ALA A 31 2.20 -11.32 14.68
C ALA A 31 1.90 -12.14 13.41
N PHE A 32 2.35 -11.66 12.25
CA PHE A 32 2.26 -12.41 11.00
C PHE A 32 3.45 -13.36 10.86
N LYS A 33 3.18 -14.57 10.37
CA LYS A 33 4.23 -15.56 10.11
C LYS A 33 4.87 -15.28 8.74
N ALA A 34 6.18 -15.08 8.72
CA ALA A 34 6.99 -15.06 7.51
C ALA A 34 7.73 -16.39 7.33
N LYS A 35 7.94 -16.82 6.08
CA LYS A 35 8.58 -18.11 5.76
C LYS A 35 10.06 -17.97 5.45
N THR A 36 10.40 -17.00 4.61
CA THR A 36 11.78 -16.73 4.19
C THR A 36 12.22 -15.43 4.85
N VAL A 37 13.39 -15.42 5.49
CA VAL A 37 13.98 -14.21 6.09
C VAL A 37 15.45 -14.13 5.70
N ASP A 38 15.84 -13.03 5.09
CA ASP A 38 17.21 -12.63 4.81
C ASP A 38 17.54 -11.43 5.71
N LEU A 39 18.54 -11.59 6.59
CA LEU A 39 18.85 -10.66 7.68
C LEU A 39 20.31 -10.23 7.60
N SER A 40 20.53 -8.93 7.79
CA SER A 40 21.85 -8.30 7.89
C SER A 40 21.90 -7.35 9.09
N GLU A 41 23.07 -6.80 9.38
CA GLU A 41 23.24 -5.80 10.45
C GLU A 41 22.41 -4.53 10.24
N THR A 42 22.01 -4.22 9.00
CA THR A 42 21.35 -2.96 8.64
C THR A 42 19.93 -3.14 8.12
N GLY A 43 19.43 -4.37 8.00
CA GLY A 43 18.09 -4.60 7.45
C GLY A 43 17.68 -6.06 7.36
N ILE A 44 16.38 -6.24 7.09
CA ILE A 44 15.70 -7.53 6.96
C ILE A 44 14.82 -7.52 5.70
N ARG A 45 14.83 -8.62 4.96
CA ARG A 45 13.88 -8.93 3.89
C ARG A 45 13.15 -10.20 4.28
N PHE A 46 11.84 -10.24 4.10
CA PHE A 46 11.08 -11.46 4.37
C PHE A 46 9.96 -11.69 3.36
N GLU A 47 9.50 -12.93 3.29
CA GLU A 47 8.41 -13.36 2.43
C GLU A 47 7.25 -13.93 3.27
N THR A 48 6.03 -13.60 2.89
CA THR A 48 4.79 -14.07 3.51
C THR A 48 3.94 -14.80 2.47
N ASP A 49 3.09 -15.73 2.92
CA ASP A 49 2.16 -16.43 2.03
C ASP A 49 1.02 -15.54 1.51
N SER A 50 0.74 -14.47 2.24
CA SER A 50 -0.30 -13.50 1.95
C SER A 50 0.20 -12.08 2.25
N PRO A 51 -0.31 -11.07 1.54
CA PRO A 51 0.06 -9.68 1.78
C PRO A 51 -0.14 -9.25 3.24
N ILE A 52 0.65 -8.27 3.69
CA ILE A 52 0.47 -7.66 5.00
C ILE A 52 -0.85 -6.89 5.01
N ILE A 53 -1.72 -7.21 5.97
CA ILE A 53 -2.99 -6.51 6.19
C ILE A 53 -2.75 -5.37 7.18
N ILE A 54 -3.27 -4.19 6.85
CA ILE A 54 -3.20 -2.99 7.67
C ILE A 54 -4.61 -2.44 7.86
N ARG A 55 -4.93 -2.04 9.09
CA ARG A 55 -6.15 -1.29 9.40
C ARG A 55 -5.90 0.20 9.20
N LEU A 56 -6.64 0.79 8.27
CA LEU A 56 -6.54 2.19 7.92
C LEU A 56 -7.72 2.96 8.50
N GLN A 57 -7.45 4.08 9.17
CA GLN A 57 -8.45 5.08 9.51
C GLN A 57 -8.31 6.26 8.55
N VAL A 58 -9.33 6.48 7.74
CA VAL A 58 -9.34 7.51 6.68
C VAL A 58 -10.40 8.56 7.01
N ASN A 59 -9.98 9.82 7.13
CA ASN A 59 -10.88 10.95 7.34
C ASN A 59 -11.34 11.54 6.00
N GLN A 60 -12.39 11.00 5.41
CA GLN A 60 -13.00 11.56 4.19
C GLN A 60 -14.22 12.41 4.55
N GLY A 61 -14.19 13.70 4.16
CA GLY A 61 -15.33 14.61 4.38
C GLY A 61 -15.70 14.79 5.86
N GLY A 62 -14.73 14.73 6.77
CA GLY A 62 -14.94 14.86 8.21
C GLY A 62 -15.52 13.62 8.90
N LYS A 63 -15.67 12.50 8.19
CA LYS A 63 -16.12 11.22 8.78
C LYS A 63 -14.97 10.21 8.82
N PRO A 64 -14.53 9.77 10.01
CA PRO A 64 -13.55 8.70 10.11
C PRO A 64 -14.17 7.40 9.61
N THR A 65 -13.52 6.77 8.64
CA THR A 65 -13.88 5.44 8.13
C THR A 65 -12.73 4.49 8.40
N VAL A 66 -13.04 3.34 9.00
CA VAL A 66 -12.08 2.27 9.25
C VAL A 66 -12.23 1.21 8.15
N ARG A 67 -11.12 0.79 7.56
CA ARG A 67 -11.06 -0.25 6.53
C ARG A 67 -9.81 -1.10 6.70
N ASP A 68 -9.92 -2.39 6.48
CA ASP A 68 -8.75 -3.27 6.34
C ASP A 68 -8.28 -3.28 4.88
N ALA A 69 -6.97 -3.26 4.68
CA ALA A 69 -6.35 -3.21 3.35
C ALA A 69 -5.07 -4.03 3.29
N GLN A 70 -4.80 -4.66 2.16
CA GLN A 70 -3.54 -5.34 1.88
C GLN A 70 -2.49 -4.37 1.30
N LEU A 71 -1.24 -4.45 1.77
CA LEU A 71 -0.10 -3.77 1.16
C LEU A 71 0.30 -4.49 -0.13
N VAL A 72 0.09 -3.84 -1.27
CA VAL A 72 0.39 -4.39 -2.60
C VAL A 72 1.80 -4.02 -3.06
N TRP A 73 2.26 -2.80 -2.75
CA TRP A 73 3.62 -2.36 -3.08
C TRP A 73 4.06 -1.17 -2.22
N ALA A 74 5.38 -1.00 -2.11
CA ALA A 74 6.02 0.18 -1.53
C ALA A 74 7.16 0.64 -2.45
N GLN A 75 7.33 1.95 -2.62
CA GLN A 75 8.38 2.53 -3.44
C GLN A 75 8.99 3.74 -2.75
N LYS A 76 10.33 3.78 -2.68
CA LYS A 76 11.07 4.98 -2.28
C LYS A 76 11.30 5.87 -3.49
N GLY A 77 10.80 7.10 -3.43
CA GLY A 77 11.06 8.14 -4.43
C GLY A 77 12.49 8.66 -4.35
N GLN A 78 12.93 9.33 -5.42
CA GLN A 78 14.26 9.95 -5.47
C GLN A 78 14.45 11.05 -4.42
N ASP A 79 13.36 11.71 -4.00
CA ASP A 79 13.32 12.69 -2.92
C ASP A 79 13.32 12.06 -1.52
N GLY A 80 13.47 10.74 -1.44
CA GLY A 80 13.47 9.98 -0.19
C GLY A 80 12.09 9.72 0.39
N LYS A 81 11.01 10.25 -0.20
CA LYS A 81 9.64 9.97 0.26
C LYS A 81 9.26 8.53 -0.06
N MET A 82 8.38 7.98 0.77
CA MET A 82 7.82 6.65 0.54
C MET A 82 6.41 6.80 -0.04
N THR A 83 6.11 6.03 -1.08
CA THR A 83 4.76 5.84 -1.59
C THR A 83 4.34 4.39 -1.37
N TYR A 84 3.12 4.18 -0.91
CA TYR A 84 2.56 2.87 -0.61
C TYR A 84 1.28 2.67 -1.42
N GLY A 85 1.13 1.48 -2.00
CA GLY A 85 -0.08 1.04 -2.67
C GLY A 85 -0.83 0.04 -1.81
N PHE A 86 -2.07 0.36 -1.46
CA PHE A 86 -2.97 -0.52 -0.72
C PHE A 86 -4.16 -0.93 -1.59
N GLU A 87 -4.71 -2.11 -1.31
CA GLU A 87 -5.98 -2.57 -1.85
C GLU A 87 -6.91 -2.91 -0.68
N PHE A 88 -8.12 -2.34 -0.69
CA PHE A 88 -9.08 -2.58 0.39
C PHE A 88 -9.60 -4.02 0.34
N ILE A 89 -9.67 -4.65 1.50
CA ILE A 89 -10.35 -5.92 1.68
C ILE A 89 -11.85 -5.61 1.79
N PRO A 90 -12.72 -6.26 1.00
CA PRO A 90 -14.16 -6.05 1.12
C PRO A 90 -14.65 -6.39 2.52
N ASP A 91 -15.48 -5.52 3.10
CA ASP A 91 -16.24 -5.85 4.30
C ASP A 91 -17.22 -6.98 3.92
N LEU A 92 -17.02 -8.18 4.46
CA LEU A 92 -17.99 -9.27 4.34
C LEU A 92 -19.14 -8.95 5.31
N GLU A 93 -20.18 -8.27 4.83
CA GLU A 93 -21.47 -8.15 5.53
C GLU A 93 -22.20 -9.49 5.61
#